data_AF-A0A5B8C026-F1
#
_entry.id   AF-A0A5B8C026-F1
#
_cell.length_a   1.000
_cell.length_b   1.000
_cell.length_c   1.000
_cell.angle_alpha   90.00
_cell.angle_beta   90.00
_cell.angle_gamma   90.00
#
_symmetry.space_group_name_H-M   'P 1'
#
loop_
_entity.id
_entity.type
_entity.pdbx_description
1 polymer ?
#
loop_
_entity_poly.entity_id
_entity_poly.type
_entity_poly.pdbx_seq_one_letter_code
_entity_poly.pdbx_strand_id
1 'polypeptide(L)' 'MALKEVLPTPPRGTRWSLTRREDDVTLTLRARGPRRRVLATWSTEAFSELTPDPVTALMDVATQVAARFDRRLVAAA' A
#
# COMPACT_ATOMS: atom_id res chain seq x y z
N MET A 1 -3.15 -4.43 17.22
CA MET A 1 -2.50 -3.38 16.41
C MET A 1 -3.30 -3.19 15.15
N ALA A 2 -3.59 -1.95 14.76
CA ALA A 2 -4.28 -1.70 13.51
C ALA A 2 -3.29 -1.87 12.35
N LEU A 3 -3.63 -2.59 11.29
CA LEU A 3 -2.77 -2.84 10.13
C LEU A 3 -2.14 -1.55 9.54
N LYS A 4 -2.82 -0.40 9.70
CA LYS A 4 -2.32 0.94 9.33
C LYS A 4 -1.06 1.38 10.10
N GLU A 5 -0.86 0.86 11.30
CA GLU A 5 0.29 1.17 12.17
C GLU A 5 1.54 0.37 11.78
N VAL A 6 1.37 -0.71 11.02
CA VAL A 6 2.45 -1.62 10.64
C VAL A 6 3.00 -1.31 9.25
N LEU A 7 2.23 -0.59 8.41
CA LEU A 7 2.66 -0.25 7.05
C LEU A 7 3.93 0.62 7.03
N PRO A 8 4.82 0.41 6.05
CA PRO A 8 5.98 1.28 5.87
C PRO A 8 5.54 2.71 5.54
N THR A 9 6.43 3.67 5.79
CA THR A 9 6.20 5.09 5.46
C THR A 9 5.83 5.22 3.98
N PRO A 10 4.70 5.89 3.63
CA PRO A 10 4.30 6.04 2.24
C PRO A 10 5.29 6.94 1.49
N PRO A 11 5.45 6.74 0.16
CA PRO A 11 6.24 7.63 -0.70
C PRO A 11 5.91 9.11 -0.51
N ARG A 12 6.89 9.99 -0.71
CA ARG A 12 6.70 11.45 -0.62
C ARG A 12 5.53 11.91 -1.51
N GLY A 13 4.70 12.79 -0.96
CA GLY A 13 3.51 13.29 -1.66
C GLY A 13 2.36 12.27 -1.75
N THR A 14 2.43 11.14 -1.04
CA THR A 14 1.37 10.12 -1.05
C THR A 14 0.95 9.70 0.37
N ARG A 15 -0.13 8.92 0.47
CA ARG A 15 -0.59 8.30 1.72
C ARG A 15 -1.17 6.92 1.46
N TRP A 16 -0.99 6.03 2.42
CA TRP A 16 -1.71 4.77 2.48
C TRP A 16 -3.14 4.97 2.97
N SER A 17 -4.04 4.16 2.45
CA SER A 17 -5.41 4.01 2.93
C SER A 17 -5.72 2.54 2.95
N LEU A 18 -6.08 2.02 4.13
CA LEU A 18 -6.56 0.65 4.30
C LEU A 18 -8.06 0.68 4.55
N THR A 19 -8.78 -0.15 3.83
CA THR A 19 -10.20 -0.44 4.02
C THR A 19 -10.34 -1.94 4.23
N ARG A 20 -11.02 -2.34 5.31
CA ARG A 20 -11.38 -3.74 5.54
C ARG A 20 -12.88 -3.91 5.29
N ARG A 21 -13.28 -4.92 4.53
CA ARG A 21 -14.66 -5.37 4.35
C ARG A 21 -14.67 -6.87 4.59
N GLU A 22 -15.37 -7.31 5.63
CA GLU A 22 -15.46 -8.73 5.99
C GLU A 22 -14.05 -9.34 6.14
N ASP A 23 -13.70 -10.28 5.25
CA ASP A 23 -12.42 -10.98 5.21
C ASP A 23 -11.39 -10.33 4.25
N ASP A 24 -11.80 -9.31 3.49
CA ASP A 24 -10.96 -8.62 2.55
C ASP A 24 -10.38 -7.32 3.08
N VAL A 25 -9.11 -7.10 2.76
CA VAL A 25 -8.35 -5.90 3.04
C VAL A 25 -7.90 -5.29 1.71
N THR A 26 -8.33 -4.06 1.49
CA THR A 26 -7.88 -3.24 0.36
C THR A 26 -6.86 -2.20 0.83
N LEU A 27 -5.67 -2.25 0.26
CA LEU A 27 -4.64 -1.21 0.35
C LEU A 27 -4.74 -0.27 -0.85
N THR A 28 -4.84 1.03 -0.60
CA THR A 28 -4.85 2.07 -1.64
C THR A 28 -3.74 3.08 -1.40
N LEU A 29 -2.93 3.35 -2.42
CA LEU A 29 -2.01 4.47 -2.45
C LEU A 29 -2.71 5.69 -3.05
N ARG A 30 -2.71 6.81 -2.34
CA ARG A 30 -3.35 8.06 -2.79
C ARG A 30 -2.35 9.20 -2.81
N ALA A 31 -2.47 10.09 -3.79
CA ALA A 31 -1.74 11.36 -3.78
C ALA A 31 -2.23 12.24 -2.62
N ARG A 32 -1.30 12.95 -1.96
CA ARG A 32 -1.59 14.04 -1.04
C ARG A 32 -1.90 15.30 -1.87
N GLY A 33 -2.89 16.08 -1.44
CA GLY A 33 -3.28 17.32 -2.09
C GLY A 33 -4.80 17.47 -2.26
N PRO A 34 -5.26 18.58 -2.88
CA PRO A 34 -6.68 18.89 -3.02
C PRO A 34 -7.42 17.92 -3.94
N ARG A 35 -6.77 17.45 -5.01
CA ARG A 35 -7.31 16.43 -5.92
C ARG A 35 -6.81 15.04 -5.53
N ARG A 36 -7.27 14.53 -4.37
CA ARG A 36 -6.89 13.22 -3.78
C ARG A 36 -7.09 12.04 -4.74
N ARG A 37 -6.17 11.88 -5.69
CA ARG A 37 -6.23 10.88 -6.76
C ARG A 37 -5.72 9.53 -6.24
N VAL A 38 -6.41 8.46 -6.60
CA VAL A 38 -5.93 7.09 -6.38
C VAL A 38 -4.82 6.82 -7.38
N LEU A 39 -3.66 6.38 -6.87
CA LEU A 39 -2.49 6.06 -7.68
C LEU A 39 -2.41 4.55 -7.95
N ALA A 40 -2.78 3.73 -6.97
CA ALA A 40 -2.82 2.29 -7.08
C ALA A 40 -3.67 1.67 -5.96
N THR A 41 -4.19 0.48 -6.22
CA THR A 41 -5.03 -0.30 -5.29
C THR A 41 -4.63 -1.77 -5.36
N TRP A 42 -4.59 -2.43 -4.20
CA TRP A 42 -4.34 -3.85 -4.02
C TRP A 42 -5.37 -4.42 -3.05
N SER A 43 -5.92 -5.60 -3.35
CA SER A 43 -6.93 -6.26 -2.52
C SER A 43 -6.46 -7.66 -2.16
N THR A 44 -6.69 -8.07 -0.92
CA THR A 44 -6.43 -9.45 -0.47
C THR A 44 -7.41 -10.46 -1.03
N GLU A 45 -8.51 -10.01 -1.64
CA GLU A 45 -9.45 -10.89 -2.36
C GLU A 45 -8.69 -11.76 -3.37
N ALA A 46 -7.78 -11.14 -4.13
CA ALA A 46 -6.91 -11.84 -5.10
C ALA A 46 -5.72 -12.61 -4.46
N PHE A 47 -5.41 -12.38 -3.18
CA PHE A 47 -4.33 -13.05 -2.46
C PHE A 47 -4.81 -14.20 -1.57
N SER A 48 -6.08 -14.18 -1.15
CA SER A 48 -6.69 -15.16 -0.24
C SER A 48 -6.62 -16.59 -0.80
N GLU A 49 -6.66 -16.73 -2.13
CA GLU A 49 -6.48 -18.01 -2.83
C GLU A 49 -5.02 -18.47 -2.94
N LEU A 50 -4.04 -17.57 -2.76
CA LEU A 50 -2.63 -17.78 -3.11
C LEU A 50 -1.64 -17.68 -1.93
N THR A 51 -2.06 -17.23 -0.74
CA THR A 51 -1.14 -17.00 0.39
C THR A 51 -1.82 -17.22 1.74
N PRO A 52 -1.19 -17.95 2.69
CA PRO A 52 -1.79 -18.26 3.99
C PRO A 52 -1.93 -17.06 4.94
N ASP A 53 -1.27 -15.93 4.66
CA ASP A 53 -1.44 -14.68 5.40
C ASP A 53 -1.58 -13.45 4.47
N PRO A 54 -2.80 -12.99 4.18
CA PRO A 54 -3.06 -11.86 3.29
C PRO A 54 -2.50 -10.53 3.81
N VAL A 55 -2.26 -10.40 5.12
CA VAL A 55 -1.66 -9.21 5.73
C VAL A 55 -0.18 -9.10 5.34
N THR A 56 0.56 -10.20 5.44
CA THR A 56 1.97 -10.24 5.04
C THR A 56 2.14 -9.92 3.55
N ALA A 57 1.24 -10.42 2.69
CA ALA A 57 1.26 -10.11 1.27
C ALA A 57 1.10 -8.59 0.99
N LEU A 58 0.16 -7.92 1.67
CA LEU A 58 -0.02 -6.48 1.54
C LEU A 58 1.18 -5.68 2.06
N MET A 59 1.82 -6.15 3.12
CA MET A 59 3.04 -5.56 3.68
C MET A 59 4.21 -5.62 2.69
N ASP A 60 4.41 -6.76 2.03
CA ASP A 60 5.44 -6.93 1.02
C ASP A 60 5.22 -6.01 -0.18
N VAL A 61 3.98 -5.91 -0.65
CA VAL A 61 3.61 -4.98 -1.73
C VAL A 61 3.90 -3.53 -1.33
N ALA A 62 3.47 -3.12 -0.13
CA ALA A 62 3.72 -1.76 0.37
C ALA A 62 5.21 -1.44 0.44
N THR A 63 6.02 -2.40 0.91
CA THR A 63 7.48 -2.28 1.03
C THR A 63 8.15 -2.15 -0.34
N GLN A 64 7.78 -3.00 -1.30
CA GLN A 64 8.32 -2.94 -2.66
C GLN A 64 7.97 -1.63 -3.37
N VAL A 65 6.74 -1.12 -3.18
CA VAL A 65 6.31 0.16 -3.73
C VAL A 65 7.09 1.31 -3.13
N ALA A 66 7.25 1.35 -1.80
CA ALA A 66 8.04 2.38 -1.13
C ALA A 66 9.48 2.41 -1.66
N ALA A 67 10.15 1.26 -1.69
CA ALA A 67 11.51 1.14 -2.20
C ALA A 67 11.65 1.56 -3.68
N ARG A 68 10.65 1.24 -4.53
CA ARG A 68 10.65 1.63 -5.95
C ARG A 68 10.53 3.13 -6.14
N PHE A 69 9.68 3.79 -5.35
CA PHE A 69 9.53 5.25 -5.42
C PHE A 69 10.77 5.96 -4.88
N ASP A 70 11.38 5.47 -3.80
CA ASP A 70 12.61 6.03 -3.27
C ASP A 70 13.77 5.90 -4.27
N ARG A 71 13.94 4.73 -4.91
CA ARG A 71 14.95 4.56 -5.98
C ARG A 71 14.74 5.50 -7.16
N ARG A 72 13.49 5.74 -7.59
CA ARG A 72 13.20 6.69 -8.67
C ARG A 72 13.53 8.13 -8.28
N LEU A 73 13.41 8.47 -7.00
CA LEU A 73 13.74 9.79 -6.49
C LEU A 73 15.26 9.98 -6.37
N VAL A 74 16.00 8.94 -5.98
CA VAL A 74 17.47 8.91 -5.97
C VAL A 74 18.06 8.93 -7.38
N ALA A 75 17.47 8.20 -8.34
CA ALA A 75 17.96 8.18 -9.72
C ALA A 75 17.67 9.48 -10.52
N ALA A 76 16.82 10.36 -9.98
CA ALA A 76 16.45 11.65 -10.58
C ALA A 76 17.10 12.86 -9.87
N ALA A 77 17.89 12.62 -8.83
CA ALA A 77 18.63 13.63 -8.07
C ALA A 77 20.12 13.59 -8.44
#